data_AF-A0A162SZQ8-F1
#
_entry.id   AF-A0A162SZQ8-F1
#
_cell.length_a   1.000
_cell.length_b   1.000
_cell.length_c   1.000
_cell.angle_alpha   90.00
_cell.angle_beta   90.00
_cell.angle_gamma   90.00
#
_symmetry.space_group_name_H-M   'P 1'
#
loop_
_entity.id
_entity.type
_entity.pdbx_description
1 polymer ?
#
loop_
_entity_poly.entity_id
_entity_poly.type
_entity_poly.pdbx_seq_one_letter_code
_entity_poly.pdbx_strand_id
1 'polypeptide(L)'
;MLSRLAVGFALICAIHGAPQPKAGERMTLDVYYESLCPDSRNFLVTQLNPNWPTLSTFTDLRLVPFGKATFVSNPEGGWDFECQHGAAECRGNILHACGIKYSPSVTQALNFTTCLMDAPISGKSCAESAGLDYTPIDACQNDVEGQNLVHDYGVETLNLDPTLTFVPWLIYNKVWNESNQWESLTNVTGVACNNAPANTPACLV
;
A
#
# COMPACT_ATOMS: atom_id res chain seq x y z
N MET A 1 -36.77 -52.42 14.68
CA MET A 1 -35.61 -51.91 13.93
C MET A 1 -35.68 -50.38 13.88
N LEU A 2 -34.86 -49.74 14.73
CA LEU A 2 -34.26 -48.41 14.69
C LEU A 2 -35.05 -47.22 14.09
N SER A 3 -35.55 -46.38 14.99
CA SER A 3 -35.95 -44.98 14.74
C SER A 3 -34.71 -44.12 14.48
N ARG A 4 -34.68 -43.39 13.37
CA ARG A 4 -33.57 -42.47 13.02
C ARG A 4 -33.88 -41.07 13.57
N LEU A 5 -33.20 -40.67 14.65
CA LEU A 5 -33.09 -39.27 15.02
C LEU A 5 -32.18 -38.56 14.02
N ALA A 6 -32.72 -37.59 13.28
CA ALA A 6 -31.94 -36.64 12.52
C ALA A 6 -31.45 -35.56 13.50
N VAL A 7 -30.19 -35.65 13.92
CA VAL A 7 -29.50 -34.58 14.66
C VAL A 7 -28.97 -33.59 13.62
N GLY A 8 -29.67 -32.47 13.44
CA GLY A 8 -29.18 -31.35 12.64
C GLY A 8 -28.07 -30.63 13.38
N PHE A 9 -26.82 -30.80 12.93
CA PHE A 9 -25.73 -29.94 13.35
C PHE A 9 -25.85 -28.61 12.60
N ALA A 10 -26.31 -27.57 13.30
CA ALA A 10 -26.17 -26.20 12.83
C ALA A 10 -24.68 -25.85 12.85
N LEU A 11 -24.08 -25.67 11.67
CA LEU A 11 -22.76 -25.06 11.55
C LEU A 11 -22.89 -23.59 11.98
N ILE A 12 -22.51 -23.29 13.21
CA ILE A 12 -22.29 -21.92 13.64
C ILE A 12 -20.96 -21.50 13.00
N CYS A 13 -21.02 -20.85 11.84
CA CYS A 13 -19.89 -20.10 11.31
C CYS A 13 -19.62 -18.93 12.28
N ALA A 14 -18.78 -19.15 13.28
CA ALA A 14 -18.17 -18.06 13.99
C ALA A 14 -17.37 -17.24 12.97
N ILE A 15 -17.82 -16.01 12.76
CA ILE A 15 -17.19 -15.02 11.91
C ILE A 15 -15.91 -14.61 12.65
N HIS A 16 -14.84 -15.37 12.45
CA HIS A 16 -13.56 -15.05 13.06
C HIS A 16 -12.98 -13.88 12.28
N GLY A 17 -13.22 -12.66 12.77
CA GLY A 17 -12.49 -11.48 12.34
C GLY A 17 -10.98 -11.73 12.47
N ALA A 18 -10.19 -11.04 11.65
CA ALA A 18 -8.73 -11.17 11.67
C ALA A 18 -8.19 -11.00 13.10
N PRO A 19 -7.20 -11.81 13.51
CA PRO A 19 -6.55 -11.63 14.81
C PRO A 19 -6.00 -10.20 14.90
N GLN A 20 -6.44 -9.46 15.92
CA GLN A 20 -5.88 -8.14 16.21
C GLN A 20 -4.42 -8.27 16.68
N PRO A 21 -3.56 -7.28 16.41
CA PRO A 21 -2.21 -7.25 16.94
C PRO A 21 -2.22 -7.36 18.46
N LYS A 22 -1.28 -8.12 19.02
CA LYS A 22 -1.17 -8.23 20.47
C LYS A 22 -0.68 -6.92 21.07
N ALA A 23 -0.94 -6.72 22.37
CA ALA A 23 -0.40 -5.57 23.09
C ALA A 23 1.13 -5.53 22.98
N GLY A 24 1.67 -4.42 22.47
CA GLY A 24 3.11 -4.23 22.21
C GLY A 24 3.53 -4.47 20.76
N GLU A 25 2.66 -5.03 19.91
CA GLU A 25 2.86 -5.08 18.46
C GLU A 25 2.35 -3.78 17.80
N ARG A 26 2.69 -3.56 16.53
CA ARG A 26 2.20 -2.44 15.71
C ARG A 26 1.28 -2.98 14.63
N MET A 27 0.30 -2.17 14.22
CA MET A 27 -0.56 -2.52 13.09
C MET A 27 0.25 -2.39 11.80
N THR A 28 0.15 -3.34 10.87
CA THR A 28 0.73 -3.15 9.52
C THR A 28 -0.32 -2.61 8.56
N LEU A 29 0.04 -1.64 7.74
CA LEU A 29 -0.77 -1.14 6.63
C LEU A 29 0.05 -1.23 5.34
N ASP A 30 -0.33 -2.12 4.43
CA ASP A 30 0.25 -2.19 3.09
C ASP A 30 -0.71 -1.49 2.11
N VAL A 31 -0.18 -0.53 1.33
CA VAL A 31 -0.95 0.27 0.37
C VAL A 31 -0.41 -0.02 -1.03
N TYR A 32 -1.18 -0.74 -1.84
CA TYR A 32 -0.87 -0.98 -3.25
C TYR A 32 -1.57 0.05 -4.12
N TYR A 33 -0.83 0.72 -5.00
CA TYR A 33 -1.35 1.88 -5.72
C TYR A 33 -0.68 2.11 -7.08
N GLU A 34 -1.23 3.03 -7.86
CA GLU A 34 -0.69 3.49 -9.16
C GLU A 34 -0.37 4.98 -9.10
N SER A 35 0.75 5.38 -9.71
CA SER A 35 1.24 6.77 -9.67
C SER A 35 0.32 7.79 -10.36
N LEU A 36 -0.53 7.37 -11.30
CA LEU A 36 -1.45 8.26 -12.03
C LEU A 36 -2.93 7.96 -11.79
N CYS A 37 -3.26 7.02 -10.90
CA CYS A 37 -4.66 6.72 -10.58
C CYS A 37 -5.26 7.82 -9.68
N PRO A 38 -6.39 8.45 -10.06
CA PRO A 38 -7.03 9.49 -9.25
C PRO A 38 -7.45 9.03 -7.84
N ASP A 39 -7.92 7.79 -7.68
CA ASP A 39 -8.32 7.25 -6.38
C ASP A 39 -7.11 6.99 -5.48
N SER A 40 -6.00 6.50 -6.06
CA SER A 40 -4.72 6.31 -5.37
C SER A 40 -4.19 7.64 -4.86
N ARG A 41 -4.17 8.66 -5.72
CA ARG A 41 -3.85 10.03 -5.35
C ARG A 41 -4.76 10.52 -4.22
N ASN A 42 -6.08 10.40 -4.37
CA ASN A 42 -7.03 10.90 -3.40
C ASN A 42 -6.79 10.29 -2.01
N PHE A 43 -6.59 8.98 -1.92
CA PHE A 43 -6.29 8.32 -0.65
C PHE A 43 -4.96 8.82 -0.05
N LEU A 44 -3.87 8.82 -0.81
CA LEU A 44 -2.55 9.20 -0.27
C LEU A 44 -2.51 10.67 0.17
N VAL A 45 -3.05 11.57 -0.66
CA VAL A 45 -3.03 13.02 -0.43
C VAL A 45 -4.03 13.47 0.63
N THR A 46 -5.24 12.91 0.64
CA THR A 46 -6.34 13.44 1.48
C THR A 46 -6.62 12.60 2.71
N GLN A 47 -6.34 11.30 2.67
CA GLN A 47 -6.59 10.38 3.79
C GLN A 47 -5.29 10.07 4.53
N LEU A 48 -4.32 9.44 3.88
CA LEU A 48 -3.17 8.87 4.57
C LEU A 48 -2.20 9.94 5.08
N ASN A 49 -1.65 10.77 4.19
CA ASN A 49 -0.59 11.72 4.56
C ASN A 49 -1.02 12.75 5.62
N PRO A 50 -2.22 13.38 5.55
CA PRO A 50 -2.65 14.34 6.57
C PRO A 50 -2.84 13.71 7.96
N ASN A 51 -3.21 12.43 8.02
CA ASN A 51 -3.42 11.70 9.27
C ASN A 51 -2.16 10.97 9.77
N TRP A 52 -1.09 10.93 8.96
CA TRP A 52 0.13 10.18 9.26
C TRP A 52 0.80 10.54 10.60
N PRO A 53 0.83 11.81 11.06
CA PRO A 53 1.40 12.13 12.37
C PRO A 53 0.76 11.33 13.53
N THR A 54 -0.54 11.05 13.45
CA THR A 54 -1.24 10.22 14.43
C THR A 54 -1.05 8.74 14.14
N LEU A 55 -1.28 8.32 12.89
CA LEU A 55 -1.21 6.90 12.48
C LEU A 55 0.17 6.29 12.72
N SER A 56 1.24 7.06 12.46
CA SER A 56 2.64 6.63 12.63
C SER A 56 2.99 6.25 14.07
N THR A 57 2.19 6.64 15.07
CA THR A 57 2.44 6.25 16.46
C THR A 57 2.19 4.76 16.71
N PHE A 58 1.37 4.10 15.89
CA PHE A 58 0.99 2.69 16.05
C PHE A 58 1.00 1.85 14.76
N THR A 59 1.37 2.44 13.62
CA THR A 59 1.30 1.80 12.30
C THR A 59 2.67 1.62 11.64
N ASP A 60 2.95 0.42 11.12
CA ASP A 60 4.03 0.14 10.18
C ASP A 60 3.45 0.18 8.75
N LEU A 61 3.83 1.21 7.98
CA LEU A 61 3.31 1.45 6.63
C LEU A 61 4.27 0.91 5.56
N ARG A 62 3.74 0.20 4.58
CA ARG A 62 4.40 -0.14 3.31
C ARG A 62 3.66 0.51 2.14
N LEU A 63 4.43 1.12 1.25
CA LEU A 63 3.95 1.72 0.01
C LEU A 63 4.40 0.84 -1.15
N VAL A 64 3.46 0.39 -1.98
CA VAL A 64 3.70 -0.59 -3.06
C VAL A 64 3.21 -0.02 -4.40
N PRO A 65 4.04 0.79 -5.11
CA PRO A 65 3.71 1.32 -6.42
C PRO A 65 3.83 0.25 -7.51
N PHE A 66 2.69 -0.20 -8.02
CA PHE A 66 2.60 -1.13 -9.16
C PHE A 66 1.17 -1.16 -9.70
N GLY A 67 0.23 -1.39 -8.79
CA GLY A 67 -1.20 -1.44 -9.07
C GLY A 67 -1.58 -2.56 -10.03
N LYS A 68 -2.18 -2.18 -11.16
CA LYS A 68 -2.67 -3.13 -12.18
C LYS A 68 -1.74 -3.25 -13.39
N ALA A 69 -0.49 -2.83 -13.25
CA ALA A 69 0.50 -3.00 -14.30
C ALA A 69 0.76 -4.49 -14.57
N THR A 70 1.38 -4.77 -15.71
CA THR A 70 1.98 -6.08 -16.03
C THR A 70 3.44 -5.87 -16.40
N PHE A 71 4.23 -6.95 -16.41
CA PHE A 71 5.63 -6.90 -16.78
C PHE A 71 6.07 -8.11 -17.59
N VAL A 72 7.11 -7.90 -18.40
CA VAL A 72 7.84 -8.95 -19.13
C VAL A 72 9.33 -8.70 -19.04
N SER A 73 10.14 -9.75 -19.11
CA SER A 73 11.60 -9.62 -19.12
C SER A 73 12.07 -8.93 -20.40
N ASN A 74 12.94 -7.93 -20.27
CA ASN A 74 13.53 -7.24 -21.41
C ASN A 74 14.72 -8.05 -21.98
N PRO A 75 14.82 -8.27 -23.30
CA PRO A 75 15.94 -8.99 -23.92
C PRO A 75 17.33 -8.38 -23.66
N GLU A 76 17.41 -7.08 -23.40
CA GLU A 76 18.63 -6.34 -23.09
C GLU A 76 18.97 -6.39 -21.59
N GLY A 77 18.12 -7.01 -20.77
CA GLY A 77 18.20 -7.08 -19.32
C GLY A 77 17.18 -6.15 -18.65
N GLY A 78 16.64 -6.58 -17.51
CA GLY A 78 15.62 -5.82 -16.78
C GLY A 78 14.18 -6.18 -17.18
N TRP A 79 13.28 -5.19 -17.09
CA TRP A 79 11.83 -5.39 -17.21
C TRP A 79 11.16 -4.26 -17.99
N ASP A 80 10.24 -4.65 -18.88
CA ASP A 80 9.31 -3.74 -19.53
C ASP A 80 7.95 -3.84 -18.83
N PHE A 81 7.29 -2.69 -18.64
CA PHE A 81 6.02 -2.58 -17.93
C PHE A 81 4.91 -2.04 -18.84
N GLU A 82 3.71 -2.61 -18.70
CA GLU A 82 2.48 -2.06 -19.28
C GLU A 82 1.53 -1.61 -18.17
N CYS A 83 1.16 -0.33 -18.17
CA CYS A 83 0.37 0.31 -17.12
C CYS A 83 -0.93 0.91 -17.66
N GLN A 84 -1.95 1.04 -16.80
CA GLN A 84 -3.31 1.43 -17.23
C GLN A 84 -3.38 2.84 -17.81
N HIS A 85 -2.60 3.77 -17.26
CA HIS A 85 -2.50 5.16 -17.71
C HIS A 85 -1.24 5.38 -18.58
N GLY A 86 -0.71 4.32 -19.18
CA GLY A 86 0.39 4.35 -20.15
C GLY A 86 1.78 4.56 -19.55
N ALA A 87 2.75 4.83 -20.42
CA ALA A 87 4.18 4.88 -20.05
C ALA A 87 4.56 5.96 -19.04
N ALA A 88 3.72 6.98 -18.83
CA ALA A 88 3.94 7.98 -17.78
C ALA A 88 3.70 7.38 -16.38
N GLU A 89 2.69 6.52 -16.23
CA GLU A 89 2.43 5.81 -14.97
C GLU A 89 3.54 4.82 -14.67
N CYS A 90 4.03 4.07 -15.66
CA CYS A 90 5.11 3.12 -15.41
C CYS A 90 6.38 3.83 -14.92
N ARG A 91 6.74 4.96 -15.54
CA ARG A 91 7.85 5.81 -15.09
C ARG A 91 7.59 6.38 -13.69
N GLY A 92 6.36 6.80 -13.42
CA GLY A 92 5.94 7.24 -12.08
C GLY A 92 6.10 6.14 -11.03
N ASN A 93 5.65 4.91 -11.32
CA ASN A 93 5.78 3.78 -10.40
C ASN A 93 7.25 3.49 -10.07
N ILE A 94 8.15 3.57 -11.06
CA ILE A 94 9.60 3.45 -10.86
C ILE A 94 10.15 4.58 -9.97
N LEU A 95 9.81 5.84 -10.26
CA LEU A 95 10.27 6.98 -9.46
C LEU A 95 9.78 6.89 -8.01
N HIS A 96 8.53 6.48 -7.80
CA HIS A 96 7.99 6.22 -6.47
C HIS A 96 8.76 5.10 -5.77
N ALA A 97 9.02 3.98 -6.43
CA ALA A 97 9.76 2.85 -5.88
C ALA A 97 11.18 3.24 -5.45
N CYS A 98 11.91 4.00 -6.28
CA CYS A 98 13.23 4.51 -5.96
C CYS A 98 13.20 5.50 -4.78
N GLY A 99 12.22 6.42 -4.76
CA GLY A 99 12.04 7.34 -3.63
C GLY A 99 11.78 6.62 -2.31
N ILE A 100 10.96 5.56 -2.33
CA ILE A 100 10.72 4.72 -1.16
C ILE A 100 12.01 4.04 -0.70
N LYS A 101 12.78 3.45 -1.62
CA LYS A 101 14.04 2.75 -1.32
C LYS A 101 15.08 3.66 -0.65
N TYR A 102 15.23 4.88 -1.15
CA TYR A 102 16.25 5.83 -0.66
C TYR A 102 15.74 6.77 0.42
N SER A 103 14.51 6.58 0.89
CA SER A 103 14.01 7.31 2.05
C SER A 103 14.51 6.68 3.35
N PRO A 104 15.14 7.46 4.26
CA PRO A 104 15.64 6.91 5.53
C PRO A 104 14.52 6.73 6.56
N SER A 105 13.31 7.21 6.28
CA SER A 105 12.13 6.98 7.12
C SER A 105 10.87 6.85 6.27
N VAL A 106 9.89 6.12 6.81
CA VAL A 106 8.56 5.96 6.18
C VAL A 106 7.84 7.29 6.02
N THR A 107 8.01 8.22 6.96
CA THR A 107 7.45 9.57 6.86
C THR A 107 8.01 10.33 5.64
N GLN A 108 9.31 10.24 5.39
CA GLN A 108 9.89 10.89 4.21
C GLN A 108 9.48 10.19 2.92
N ALA A 109 9.39 8.85 2.92
CA ALA A 109 8.87 8.08 1.78
C ALA A 109 7.42 8.49 1.43
N LEU A 110 6.57 8.63 2.45
CA LEU A 110 5.18 9.05 2.28
C LEU A 110 5.08 10.50 1.81
N ASN A 111 5.87 11.42 2.38
CA ASN A 111 5.90 12.82 1.94
C ASN A 111 6.32 12.94 0.47
N PHE A 112 7.38 12.21 0.07
CA PHE A 112 7.85 12.17 -1.31
C PHE A 112 6.78 11.60 -2.25
N THR A 113 6.23 10.44 -1.91
CA THR A 113 5.17 9.76 -2.66
C THR A 113 3.95 10.66 -2.84
N THR A 114 3.52 11.34 -1.77
CA THR A 114 2.34 12.22 -1.79
C THR A 114 2.59 13.47 -2.63
N CYS A 115 3.80 14.04 -2.58
CA CYS A 115 4.16 15.15 -3.46
C CYS A 115 4.11 14.73 -4.95
N LEU A 116 4.62 13.56 -5.30
CA LEU A 116 4.58 13.05 -6.67
C LEU A 116 3.16 12.74 -7.15
N MET A 117 2.26 12.33 -6.26
CA MET A 117 0.84 12.19 -6.62
C MET A 117 0.22 13.50 -7.13
N ASP A 118 0.71 14.66 -6.69
CA ASP A 118 0.28 15.98 -7.17
C ASP A 118 1.14 16.51 -8.32
N ALA A 119 2.41 16.12 -8.38
CA ALA A 119 3.37 16.59 -9.36
C ALA A 119 4.20 15.42 -9.94
N PRO A 120 3.63 14.58 -10.82
CA PRO A 120 4.18 13.26 -11.17
C PRO A 120 5.56 13.24 -11.81
N ILE A 121 6.01 14.37 -12.36
CA ILE A 121 7.33 14.51 -13.01
C ILE A 121 8.34 15.29 -12.16
N SER A 122 7.94 15.74 -10.98
CA SER A 122 8.69 16.70 -10.17
C SER A 122 9.57 16.03 -9.11
N GLY A 123 10.26 14.94 -9.49
CA GLY A 123 11.09 14.12 -8.61
C GLY A 123 12.04 14.93 -7.73
N LYS A 124 12.83 15.83 -8.33
CA LYS A 124 13.79 16.64 -7.59
C LYS A 124 13.15 17.54 -6.53
N SER A 125 12.12 18.32 -6.89
CA SER A 125 11.48 19.23 -5.94
C SER A 125 10.70 18.48 -4.86
N CYS A 126 10.14 17.31 -5.18
CA CYS A 126 9.48 16.45 -4.20
C CYS A 126 10.49 15.83 -3.23
N ALA A 127 11.67 15.43 -3.71
CA ALA A 127 12.75 14.97 -2.85
C ALA A 127 13.22 16.07 -1.90
N GLU A 128 13.46 17.28 -2.42
CA GLU A 128 13.83 18.45 -1.61
C GLU A 128 12.77 18.75 -0.53
N SER A 129 11.49 18.75 -0.90
CA SER A 129 10.37 19.00 0.03
C SER A 129 10.23 17.91 1.10
N ALA A 130 10.60 16.67 0.78
CA ALA A 130 10.63 15.55 1.71
C ALA A 130 11.95 15.44 2.50
N GLY A 131 12.91 16.35 2.28
CA GLY A 131 14.23 16.30 2.91
C GLY A 131 15.09 15.12 2.48
N LEU A 132 14.96 14.70 1.22
CA LEU A 132 15.69 13.59 0.61
C LEU A 132 16.80 14.09 -0.32
N ASP A 133 17.89 13.32 -0.42
CA ASP A 133 18.85 13.47 -1.50
C ASP A 133 18.28 12.84 -2.78
N TYR A 134 18.08 13.67 -3.80
CA TYR A 134 17.54 13.23 -5.08
C TYR A 134 18.55 12.44 -5.91
N THR A 135 19.84 12.61 -5.68
CA THR A 135 20.91 12.00 -6.50
C THR A 135 20.79 10.48 -6.63
N PRO A 136 20.66 9.70 -5.54
CA PRO A 136 20.48 8.25 -5.64
C PRO A 136 19.11 7.85 -6.20
N ILE A 137 18.07 8.67 -5.99
CA ILE A 137 16.73 8.44 -6.54
C ILE A 137 16.77 8.57 -8.06
N ASP A 138 17.45 9.59 -8.57
CA ASP A 138 17.61 9.86 -10.00
C ASP A 138 18.44 8.78 -10.70
N ALA A 139 19.51 8.31 -10.05
CA ALA A 139 20.28 7.18 -10.57
C ALA A 139 19.42 5.92 -10.67
N CYS A 140 18.68 5.58 -9.61
CA CYS A 140 17.84 4.38 -9.55
C CYS A 140 16.72 4.38 -10.60
N GLN A 141 16.03 5.50 -10.83
CA GLN A 141 14.91 5.51 -11.78
C GLN A 141 15.35 5.35 -13.23
N ASN A 142 16.63 5.64 -13.52
CA ASN A 142 17.23 5.55 -14.84
C ASN A 142 18.07 4.26 -15.01
N ASP A 143 17.99 3.32 -14.06
CA ASP A 143 18.74 2.07 -14.05
C ASP A 143 17.82 0.84 -13.90
N VAL A 144 18.36 -0.35 -14.19
CA VAL A 144 17.67 -1.63 -13.97
C VAL A 144 17.27 -1.84 -12.51
N GLU A 145 17.96 -1.20 -11.56
CA GLU A 145 17.56 -1.17 -10.15
C GLU A 145 16.10 -0.74 -9.96
N GLY A 146 15.69 0.39 -10.56
CA GLY A 146 14.32 0.89 -10.45
C GLY A 146 13.30 -0.08 -11.06
N GLN A 147 13.65 -0.72 -12.17
CA GLN A 147 12.82 -1.74 -12.80
C GLN A 147 12.67 -2.96 -11.91
N ASN A 148 13.74 -3.46 -11.31
CA ASN A 148 13.69 -4.61 -10.41
C ASN A 148 12.81 -4.34 -9.18
N LEU A 149 12.85 -3.13 -8.63
CA LEU A 149 11.96 -2.76 -7.50
C LEU A 149 10.48 -2.85 -7.89
N VAL A 150 10.10 -2.30 -9.04
CA VAL A 150 8.71 -2.35 -9.51
C VAL A 150 8.30 -3.76 -9.91
N HIS A 151 9.21 -4.55 -10.48
CA HIS A 151 8.99 -5.97 -10.73
C HIS A 151 8.69 -6.73 -9.44
N ASP A 152 9.48 -6.54 -8.39
CA ASP A 152 9.30 -7.24 -7.11
C ASP A 152 7.96 -6.87 -6.46
N TYR A 153 7.58 -5.58 -6.52
CA TYR A 153 6.23 -5.14 -6.15
C TYR A 153 5.15 -5.77 -7.02
N GLY A 154 5.40 -5.93 -8.31
CA GLY A 154 4.49 -6.60 -9.24
C GLY A 154 4.29 -8.08 -8.92
N VAL A 155 5.37 -8.82 -8.65
CA VAL A 155 5.32 -10.22 -8.23
C VAL A 155 4.48 -10.35 -6.96
N GLU A 156 4.69 -9.48 -5.97
CA GLU A 156 3.87 -9.48 -4.76
C GLU A 156 2.39 -9.17 -5.08
N THR A 157 2.13 -8.10 -5.85
CA THR A 157 0.77 -7.63 -6.14
C THR A 157 -0.06 -8.66 -6.91
N LEU A 158 0.55 -9.33 -7.89
CA LEU A 158 -0.11 -10.35 -8.71
C LEU A 158 -0.40 -11.65 -7.95
N ASN A 159 0.26 -11.87 -6.80
CA ASN A 159 0.05 -13.03 -5.93
C ASN A 159 -0.84 -12.72 -4.71
N LEU A 160 -1.46 -11.53 -4.65
CA LEU A 160 -2.42 -11.21 -3.59
C LEU A 160 -3.64 -12.12 -3.63
N ASP A 161 -4.10 -12.51 -2.43
CA ASP A 161 -5.35 -13.22 -2.20
C ASP A 161 -6.22 -12.42 -1.21
N PRO A 162 -7.38 -11.89 -1.64
CA PRO A 162 -7.94 -11.99 -2.98
C PRO A 162 -7.17 -11.16 -4.01
N THR A 163 -7.32 -11.54 -5.29
CA THR A 163 -6.72 -10.81 -6.40
C THR A 163 -7.16 -9.34 -6.38
N LEU A 164 -6.18 -8.43 -6.51
CA LEU A 164 -6.43 -7.00 -6.56
C LEU A 164 -7.31 -6.64 -7.78
N THR A 165 -8.43 -5.97 -7.52
CA THR A 165 -9.37 -5.49 -8.56
C THR A 165 -9.52 -3.97 -8.60
N PHE A 166 -9.00 -3.27 -7.59
CA PHE A 166 -9.11 -1.83 -7.40
C PHE A 166 -7.81 -1.26 -6.82
N VAL A 167 -7.52 0.01 -7.09
CA VAL A 167 -6.44 0.76 -6.42
C VAL A 167 -6.99 2.08 -5.88
N PRO A 168 -6.57 2.53 -4.68
CA PRO A 168 -5.59 1.87 -3.81
C PRO A 168 -6.17 0.61 -3.16
N TRP A 169 -5.35 -0.42 -3.00
CA TRP A 169 -5.70 -1.66 -2.32
C TRP A 169 -5.04 -1.69 -0.95
N LEU A 170 -5.84 -1.91 0.10
CA LEU A 170 -5.44 -1.68 1.48
C LEU A 170 -5.49 -2.97 2.28
N ILE A 171 -4.34 -3.37 2.82
CA ILE A 171 -4.21 -4.59 3.61
C ILE A 171 -3.78 -4.21 5.02
N TYR A 172 -4.62 -4.54 6.00
CA TYR A 172 -4.38 -4.31 7.41
C TYR A 172 -3.97 -5.62 8.07
N ASN A 173 -2.86 -5.62 8.82
CA ASN A 173 -2.37 -6.81 9.54
C ASN A 173 -2.28 -8.06 8.64
N LYS A 174 -1.86 -7.87 7.38
CA LYS A 174 -1.73 -8.93 6.36
C LYS A 174 -3.05 -9.60 5.95
N VAL A 175 -4.19 -8.99 6.28
CA VAL A 175 -5.52 -9.47 5.89
C VAL A 175 -6.23 -8.38 5.09
N TRP A 176 -6.68 -8.74 3.89
CA TRP A 176 -7.59 -7.89 3.14
C TRP A 176 -9.03 -8.09 3.65
N ASN A 177 -9.76 -6.98 3.80
CA ASN A 177 -11.15 -6.99 4.23
C ASN A 177 -11.93 -5.93 3.44
N GLU A 178 -13.08 -6.33 2.90
CA GLU A 178 -13.90 -5.47 2.04
C GLU A 178 -14.41 -4.19 2.75
N SER A 179 -14.85 -4.30 4.01
CA SER A 179 -15.30 -3.13 4.79
C SER A 179 -14.15 -2.17 5.03
N ASN A 180 -13.01 -2.69 5.51
CA ASN A 180 -11.81 -1.90 5.73
C ASN A 180 -11.37 -1.19 4.44
N GLN A 181 -11.38 -1.89 3.30
CA GLN A 181 -11.00 -1.35 2.00
C GLN A 181 -11.82 -0.10 1.64
N TRP A 182 -13.15 -0.19 1.69
CA TRP A 182 -14.02 0.91 1.25
C TRP A 182 -14.12 2.04 2.27
N GLU A 183 -14.20 1.73 3.57
CA GLU A 183 -14.28 2.74 4.62
C GLU A 183 -13.00 3.59 4.70
N SER A 184 -11.83 2.98 4.47
CA SER A 184 -10.54 3.69 4.52
C SER A 184 -10.42 4.81 3.49
N LEU A 185 -11.19 4.76 2.39
CA LEU A 185 -11.16 5.82 1.37
C LEU A 185 -11.73 7.15 1.87
N THR A 186 -12.46 7.13 3.00
CA THR A 186 -13.08 8.32 3.61
C THR A 186 -12.76 8.48 5.10
N ASN A 187 -12.32 7.42 5.78
CA ASN A 187 -12.02 7.43 7.20
C ASN A 187 -10.90 6.43 7.56
N VAL A 188 -9.71 6.64 7.00
CA VAL A 188 -8.54 5.77 7.28
C VAL A 188 -8.20 5.70 8.77
N THR A 189 -8.38 6.79 9.52
CA THR A 189 -8.07 6.83 10.97
C THR A 189 -9.00 5.92 11.77
N GLY A 190 -10.31 5.95 11.48
CA GLY A 190 -11.27 5.05 12.13
C GLY A 190 -10.99 3.58 11.83
N VAL A 191 -10.72 3.24 10.57
CA VAL A 191 -10.37 1.86 10.18
C VAL A 191 -9.06 1.43 10.83
N ALA A 192 -8.03 2.28 10.83
CA ALA A 192 -6.77 2.01 11.50
C ALA A 192 -6.98 1.71 12.99
N CYS A 193 -7.82 2.49 13.68
CA CYS A 193 -8.12 2.25 15.09
C CYS A 193 -8.87 0.94 15.35
N ASN A 194 -9.76 0.53 14.44
CA ASN A 194 -10.43 -0.78 14.52
C ASN A 194 -9.47 -1.97 14.30
N ASN A 195 -8.30 -1.72 13.72
CA ASN A 195 -7.27 -2.73 13.42
C ASN A 195 -6.00 -2.54 14.28
N ALA A 196 -6.04 -1.62 15.24
CA ALA A 196 -4.90 -1.28 16.09
C ALA A 196 -4.75 -2.29 17.26
N PRO A 197 -3.53 -2.41 17.82
CA PRO A 197 -3.34 -3.12 19.08
C PRO A 197 -4.30 -2.62 20.18
N ALA A 198 -4.72 -3.54 21.05
CA ALA A 198 -5.59 -3.19 22.17
C ALA A 198 -4.98 -2.05 23.02
N ASN A 199 -5.82 -1.11 23.45
CA ASN A 199 -5.44 0.08 24.24
C ASN A 199 -4.49 1.06 23.54
N THR A 200 -4.45 1.07 22.20
CA THR A 200 -3.72 2.10 21.44
C THR A 200 -4.20 3.50 21.84
N PRO A 201 -3.37 4.36 22.46
CA PRO A 201 -3.83 5.62 23.04
C PRO A 201 -4.51 6.57 22.04
N ALA A 202 -4.03 6.60 20.80
CA ALA A 202 -4.61 7.42 19.73
C ALA A 202 -6.04 7.02 19.34
N CYS A 203 -6.51 5.85 19.80
CA CYS A 203 -7.79 5.25 19.43
C CYS A 203 -8.79 5.16 20.59
N LEU A 204 -8.49 5.78 21.75
CA LEU A 204 -9.35 5.77 22.94
C LEU A 204 -10.27 7.00 23.03
N VAL A 205 -10.45 7.70 21.92
CA VAL A 205 -11.23 8.95 21.81
C VAL A 205 -12.68 8.72 21.45
#